data_AF-A0A0L8FT09-F1
#
_entry.id   AF-A0A0L8FT09-F1
#
_cell.length_a   1.000
_cell.length_b   1.000
_cell.length_c   1.000
_cell.angle_alpha   90.00
_cell.angle_beta   90.00
_cell.angle_gamma   90.00
#
_symmetry.space_group_name_H-M   'P 1'
#
loop_
_entity.id
_entity.type
_entity.pdbx_description
1 polymer ?
#
loop_
_entity_poly.entity_id
_entity_poly.type
_entity_poly.pdbx_seq_one_letter_code
_entity_poly.pdbx_strand_id
1 'polypeptide(L)'
;MKSLTEFIEKYSTILIHTFNKVMGDGNCMFRALSLYLKNNRNYRTLPEESVRYICNNWKYFHSFIPNSAMQEYQAYMNRDGTYDGNVELAAISGLYDIAIQAHHKSDDEILLLFIICGRTFTERKISVLYSGKIDNGHCDGLFPLNNHEYERNKISQVSIKRQKNENSNI
;
A
#
# COMPACT_ATOMS: atom_id res chain seq x y z
N MET A 1 -10.04 23.69 -22.45
CA MET A 1 -10.22 22.32 -22.95
C MET A 1 -9.01 21.52 -22.51
N LYS A 2 -9.15 20.51 -21.65
CA LYS A 2 -8.05 19.57 -21.37
C LYS A 2 -7.79 18.77 -22.64
N SER A 3 -6.52 18.48 -22.96
CA SER A 3 -6.19 17.78 -24.21
C SER A 3 -6.74 16.35 -24.16
N LEU A 4 -7.09 15.78 -25.33
CA LEU A 4 -7.49 14.38 -25.44
C LEU A 4 -6.41 13.45 -24.86
N THR A 5 -5.14 13.84 -24.95
CA THR A 5 -3.99 13.14 -24.38
C THR A 5 -4.03 13.12 -22.86
N GLU A 6 -4.27 14.26 -22.20
CA GLU A 6 -4.44 14.33 -20.74
C GLU A 6 -5.67 13.54 -20.27
N PHE A 7 -6.74 13.50 -21.07
CA PHE A 7 -7.91 12.68 -20.80
C PHE A 7 -7.54 11.19 -20.88
N ILE A 8 -6.90 10.76 -21.97
CA ILE A 8 -6.48 9.36 -22.14
C ILE A 8 -5.49 8.94 -21.05
N GLU A 9 -4.50 9.75 -20.69
CA GLU A 9 -3.58 9.45 -19.57
C GLU A 9 -4.31 9.34 -18.23
N LYS A 10 -5.24 10.27 -17.94
CA LYS A 10 -6.03 10.29 -16.71
C LYS A 10 -6.93 9.06 -16.57
N TYR A 11 -7.61 8.66 -17.65
CA TYR A 11 -8.61 7.58 -17.61
C TYR A 11 -8.06 6.21 -18.02
N SER A 12 -6.91 6.14 -18.70
CA SER A 12 -6.27 4.85 -19.06
C SER A 12 -5.84 4.07 -17.82
N THR A 13 -5.33 4.75 -16.78
CA THR A 13 -4.99 4.10 -15.50
C THR A 13 -6.22 3.42 -14.88
N ILE A 14 -7.42 3.97 -15.02
CA ILE A 14 -8.65 3.35 -14.49
C ILE A 14 -9.10 2.19 -15.36
N LEU A 15 -9.02 2.34 -16.69
CA LEU A 15 -9.51 1.35 -17.65
C LEU A 15 -8.63 0.11 -17.74
N ILE A 16 -7.35 0.20 -17.33
CA ILE A 16 -6.41 -0.91 -17.39
C ILE A 16 -6.08 -1.54 -16.03
N HIS A 17 -6.78 -1.16 -14.95
CA HIS A 17 -6.55 -1.72 -13.61
C HIS A 17 -7.83 -2.29 -12.98
N THR A 18 -7.65 -3.25 -12.09
CA THR A 18 -8.67 -3.80 -11.19
C THR A 18 -8.45 -3.32 -9.77
N PHE A 19 -9.54 -3.01 -9.09
CA PHE A 19 -9.54 -2.65 -7.67
C PHE A 19 -9.65 -3.91 -6.83
N ASN A 20 -8.69 -4.10 -5.94
CA ASN A 20 -8.75 -5.11 -4.90
C ASN A 20 -9.16 -4.48 -3.60
N LYS A 21 -10.47 -4.58 -3.32
CA LYS A 21 -11.07 -4.05 -2.10
C LYS A 21 -10.50 -4.74 -0.88
N VAL A 22 -10.01 -3.98 0.08
CA VAL A 22 -9.58 -4.50 1.39
C VAL A 22 -10.50 -4.01 2.50
N MET A 23 -10.33 -4.56 3.71
CA MET A 23 -11.13 -4.16 4.86
C MET A 23 -10.69 -2.78 5.35
N GLY A 24 -11.64 -1.88 5.61
CA GLY A 24 -11.40 -0.53 6.15
C GLY A 24 -11.32 -0.49 7.68
N ASP A 25 -10.42 -1.28 8.27
CA ASP A 25 -10.25 -1.44 9.72
C ASP A 25 -9.00 -0.72 10.27
N GLY A 26 -8.55 0.35 9.60
CA GLY A 26 -7.28 1.04 9.89
C GLY A 26 -6.04 0.33 9.31
N ASN A 27 -6.09 -0.98 9.05
CA ASN A 27 -4.96 -1.73 8.47
C ASN A 27 -4.99 -1.79 6.93
N CYS A 28 -5.88 -1.01 6.30
CA CYS A 28 -6.14 -1.09 4.86
C CYS A 28 -4.88 -0.88 4.02
N MET A 29 -4.01 0.05 4.41
CA MET A 29 -2.75 0.33 3.71
C MET A 29 -1.83 -0.91 3.68
N PHE A 30 -1.52 -1.48 4.84
CA PHE A 30 -0.69 -2.68 4.92
C PHE A 30 -1.34 -3.91 4.30
N ARG A 31 -2.68 -4.03 4.38
CA ARG A 31 -3.40 -5.07 3.64
C ARG A 31 -3.20 -4.91 2.14
N ALA A 32 -3.41 -3.73 1.58
CA ALA A 32 -3.21 -3.46 0.16
C ALA A 32 -1.78 -3.78 -0.28
N LEU A 33 -0.77 -3.34 0.48
CA LEU A 33 0.65 -3.61 0.21
C LEU A 33 0.97 -5.12 0.25
N SER A 34 0.42 -5.84 1.23
CA SER A 34 0.67 -7.28 1.41
C SER A 34 0.25 -8.12 0.19
N LEU A 35 -0.71 -7.64 -0.61
CA LEU A 35 -1.15 -8.32 -1.83
C LEU A 35 -0.07 -8.35 -2.92
N TYR A 36 0.88 -7.41 -2.91
CA TYR A 36 1.98 -7.33 -3.87
C TYR A 36 3.23 -8.07 -3.38
N LEU A 37 3.37 -8.29 -2.08
CA LEU A 37 4.55 -8.92 -1.49
C LEU A 37 4.46 -10.45 -1.67
N LYS A 38 5.59 -11.08 -2.04
CA LYS A 38 5.64 -12.53 -2.28
C LYS A 38 5.22 -13.30 -1.02
N ASN A 39 4.63 -14.49 -1.24
CA ASN A 39 4.23 -15.43 -0.19
C ASN A 39 3.12 -14.96 0.76
N ASN A 40 2.26 -14.02 0.34
CA ASN A 40 1.17 -13.50 1.19
C ASN A 40 1.69 -13.04 2.57
N ARG A 41 2.73 -12.19 2.56
CA ARG A 41 3.28 -11.58 3.78
C ARG A 41 2.12 -11.16 4.68
N ASN A 42 2.20 -11.56 5.95
CA ASN A 42 1.15 -11.22 6.89
C ASN A 42 1.14 -9.70 7.07
N TYR A 43 0.09 -9.02 6.62
CA TYR A 43 -0.04 -7.57 6.74
C TYR A 43 0.17 -7.08 8.18
N ARG A 44 -0.08 -7.94 9.19
CA ARG A 44 0.11 -7.63 10.61
C ARG A 44 1.58 -7.41 11.01
N THR A 45 2.56 -7.87 10.22
CA THR A 45 3.99 -7.64 10.53
C THR A 45 4.53 -6.37 9.89
N LEU A 46 3.87 -5.87 8.83
CA LEU A 46 4.32 -4.69 8.09
C LEU A 46 4.40 -3.40 8.92
N PRO A 47 3.48 -3.09 9.87
CA PRO A 47 3.64 -1.93 10.75
C PRO A 47 4.92 -1.98 11.59
N GLU A 48 5.19 -3.11 12.23
CA GLU A 48 6.39 -3.25 13.08
C GLU A 48 7.68 -3.19 12.24
N GLU A 49 7.65 -3.77 11.04
CA GLU A 49 8.76 -3.71 10.08
C GLU A 49 9.02 -2.28 9.59
N SER A 50 7.98 -1.51 9.25
CA SER A 50 8.11 -0.13 8.79
C SER A 50 8.66 0.78 9.90
N VAL A 51 8.10 0.69 11.12
CA VAL A 51 8.55 1.48 12.28
C VAL A 51 10.01 1.17 12.62
N ARG A 52 10.39 -0.11 12.64
CA ARG A 52 11.78 -0.52 12.86
C ARG A 52 12.71 0.01 11.78
N TYR A 53 12.30 -0.05 10.50
CA TYR A 53 13.08 0.52 9.41
C TYR A 53 13.26 2.04 9.57
N ILE A 54 12.20 2.75 9.94
CA ILE A 54 12.22 4.21 10.21
C ILE A 54 13.18 4.54 11.34
N CYS A 55 13.09 3.83 12.47
CA CYS A 55 13.97 4.06 13.63
C CYS A 55 15.44 3.81 13.29
N ASN A 56 15.74 2.71 12.59
CA ASN A 56 17.10 2.40 12.13
C ASN A 56 17.65 3.41 11.13
N ASN A 57 16.76 4.15 10.45
CA ASN A 57 17.08 5.15 9.44
C ASN A 57 16.65 6.55 9.86
N TRP A 58 16.56 6.82 11.17
CA TRP A 58 15.91 8.02 11.72
C TRP A 58 16.39 9.32 11.10
N LYS A 59 17.70 9.43 10.81
CA LYS A 59 18.32 10.58 10.13
C LYS A 59 17.68 10.96 8.78
N TYR A 60 16.97 10.05 8.13
CA TYR A 60 16.26 10.29 6.86
C TYR A 60 14.77 10.57 7.04
N PHE A 61 14.18 10.12 8.15
CA PHE A 61 12.73 10.17 8.37
C PHE A 61 12.30 11.26 9.35
N HIS A 62 13.18 11.66 10.27
CA HIS A 62 12.84 12.54 11.39
C HIS A 62 12.22 13.88 10.96
N SER A 63 12.59 14.42 9.79
CA SER A 63 12.04 15.67 9.27
C SER A 63 10.59 15.57 8.81
N PHE A 64 10.09 14.35 8.58
CA PHE A 64 8.71 14.08 8.17
C PHE A 64 7.81 13.66 9.33
N ILE A 65 8.38 13.48 10.53
CA ILE A 65 7.67 13.06 11.74
C ILE A 65 7.58 14.28 12.66
N PRO A 66 6.39 14.88 12.84
CA PRO A 66 6.26 16.14 13.56
C PRO A 66 6.66 16.01 15.03
N ASN A 67 7.57 16.87 15.50
CA ASN A 67 7.88 17.15 16.91
C ASN A 67 7.99 15.91 17.83
N SER A 68 8.48 14.78 17.33
CA SER A 68 8.60 13.54 18.10
C SER A 68 10.05 13.09 18.16
N ALA A 69 10.53 12.68 19.33
CA ALA A 69 11.77 11.89 19.40
C ALA A 69 11.54 10.49 18.81
N MET A 70 12.62 9.81 18.41
CA MET A 70 12.54 8.44 17.83
C MET A 70 11.77 7.48 18.74
N GLN A 71 12.06 7.51 20.05
CA GLN A 71 11.44 6.65 21.04
C GLN A 71 9.96 6.96 21.23
N GLU A 72 9.57 8.23 21.16
CA GLU A 72 8.18 8.67 21.26
C GLU A 72 7.38 8.22 20.05
N TYR A 73 7.94 8.39 18.85
CA TYR A 73 7.36 7.89 17.61
C TYR A 73 7.19 6.36 17.65
N GLN A 74 8.23 5.62 18.03
CA GLN A 74 8.16 4.16 18.15
C GLN A 74 7.09 3.71 19.16
N ALA A 75 7.04 4.36 20.32
CA ALA A 75 6.03 4.05 21.34
C ALA A 75 4.60 4.41 20.90
N TYR A 76 4.44 5.47 20.10
CA TYR A 76 3.16 5.87 19.52
C TYR A 76 2.68 4.83 18.50
N MET A 77 3.52 4.47 17.54
CA MET A 77 3.16 3.54 16.46
C MET A 77 2.94 2.10 16.93
N ASN A 78 3.50 1.69 18.06
CA ASN A 78 3.26 0.38 18.66
C ASN A 78 1.88 0.22 19.32
N ARG A 79 1.05 1.27 19.35
CA ARG A 79 -0.33 1.19 19.86
C ARG A 79 -1.24 0.62 18.78
N ASP A 80 -2.04 -0.38 19.12
CA ASP A 80 -3.03 -0.97 18.23
C ASP A 80 -3.97 0.10 17.64
N GLY A 81 -4.16 0.07 16.33
CA GLY A 81 -5.06 0.98 15.61
C GLY A 81 -4.50 2.38 15.37
N THR A 82 -3.19 2.60 15.56
CA THR A 82 -2.53 3.84 15.14
C THR A 82 -2.54 3.94 13.62
N TYR A 83 -2.95 5.09 13.09
CA TYR A 83 -3.00 5.33 11.66
C TYR A 83 -1.60 5.53 11.09
N ASP A 84 -1.25 4.70 10.12
CA ASP A 84 -0.06 4.88 9.30
C ASP A 84 -0.31 5.87 8.16
N GLY A 85 0.77 6.44 7.63
CA GLY A 85 0.71 7.40 6.54
C GLY A 85 1.88 7.32 5.59
N ASN A 86 2.23 8.47 5.01
CA ASN A 86 3.22 8.56 3.94
C ASN A 86 4.63 8.16 4.39
N VAL A 87 4.96 8.31 5.68
CA VAL A 87 6.27 7.96 6.24
C VAL A 87 6.45 6.44 6.22
N GLU A 88 5.44 5.68 6.62
CA GLU A 88 5.45 4.22 6.61
C GLU A 88 5.43 3.67 5.18
N LEU A 89 4.72 4.32 4.25
CA LEU A 89 4.81 3.99 2.81
C LEU A 89 6.24 4.14 2.29
N ALA A 90 6.91 5.25 2.61
CA ALA A 90 8.30 5.47 2.22
C ALA A 90 9.25 4.44 2.85
N ALA A 91 8.99 4.03 4.09
CA ALA A 91 9.75 2.99 4.77
C ALA A 91 9.57 1.61 4.11
N ILE A 92 8.34 1.22 3.78
CA ILE A 92 8.07 -0.04 3.07
C ILE A 92 8.73 -0.05 1.70
N SER A 93 8.66 1.07 0.97
CA SER A 93 9.35 1.23 -0.31
C SER A 93 10.85 0.95 -0.18
N GLY A 94 11.52 1.53 0.82
CA GLY A 94 12.94 1.32 1.07
C GLY A 94 13.29 -0.07 1.61
N LEU A 95 12.43 -0.65 2.44
CA LEU A 95 12.63 -1.98 3.04
C LEU A 95 12.53 -3.10 1.99
N TYR A 96 11.62 -2.95 1.02
CA TYR A 96 11.31 -3.99 0.03
C TYR A 96 11.88 -3.70 -1.36
N ASP A 97 12.58 -2.57 -1.53
CA ASP A 97 13.11 -2.09 -2.81
C ASP A 97 12.03 -2.05 -3.92
N ILE A 98 10.91 -1.41 -3.59
CA ILE A 98 9.75 -1.26 -4.48
C ILE A 98 9.39 0.21 -4.67
N ALA A 99 8.99 0.57 -5.88
CA ALA A 99 8.38 1.86 -6.13
C ALA A 99 6.88 1.77 -5.85
N ILE A 100 6.38 2.63 -4.95
CA ILE A 100 4.95 2.68 -4.59
C ILE A 100 4.35 3.92 -5.25
N GLN A 101 3.30 3.72 -6.04
CA GLN A 101 2.48 4.78 -6.61
C GLN A 101 1.14 4.84 -5.88
N ALA A 102 0.91 5.90 -5.11
CA ALA A 102 -0.40 6.15 -4.52
C ALA A 102 -1.22 7.03 -5.48
N HIS A 103 -2.47 6.62 -5.76
CA HIS A 103 -3.44 7.38 -6.55
C HIS A 103 -4.54 7.89 -5.63
N HIS A 104 -4.95 9.15 -5.72
CA HIS A 104 -6.03 9.69 -4.89
C HIS A 104 -7.36 9.75 -5.66
N LYS A 105 -8.44 9.31 -5.03
CA LYS A 105 -9.81 9.45 -5.54
C LYS A 105 -10.60 10.38 -4.63
N SER A 106 -11.08 11.50 -5.21
CA SER A 106 -11.98 12.45 -4.57
C SER A 106 -13.33 12.40 -5.27
N ASP A 107 -14.40 12.12 -4.51
CA ASP A 107 -15.84 12.10 -4.83
C ASP A 107 -16.27 11.62 -6.24
N ASP A 108 -15.81 12.20 -7.35
CA ASP A 108 -16.09 11.77 -8.74
C ASP A 108 -14.88 11.82 -9.70
N GLU A 109 -13.71 12.24 -9.24
CA GLU A 109 -12.49 12.26 -10.04
C GLU A 109 -11.34 11.52 -9.35
N ILE A 110 -10.62 10.68 -10.11
CA ILE A 110 -9.28 10.29 -9.70
C ILE A 110 -8.36 11.49 -9.97
N LEU A 111 -7.93 12.11 -8.87
CA LEU A 111 -6.89 13.12 -8.88
C LEU A 111 -5.57 12.36 -8.80
N LEU A 112 -4.85 12.31 -9.93
CA LEU A 112 -3.51 11.73 -10.01
C LEU A 112 -2.52 12.64 -9.25
N LEU A 113 -2.48 12.50 -7.93
CA LEU A 113 -1.34 12.93 -7.13
C LEU A 113 -0.35 11.76 -7.06
N PHE A 114 0.75 11.82 -7.81
CA PHE A 114 1.78 10.79 -7.81
C PHE A 114 2.70 10.94 -6.59
N ILE A 115 2.34 10.34 -5.45
CA ILE A 115 3.35 10.10 -4.41
C ILE A 115 4.14 8.87 -4.86
N ILE A 116 5.35 9.11 -5.38
CA ILE A 116 6.31 8.06 -5.69
C ILE A 116 7.25 7.94 -4.50
N CYS A 117 7.07 6.88 -3.72
CA CYS A 117 8.06 6.49 -2.74
C CYS A 117 9.01 5.48 -3.40
N GLY A 118 10.31 5.81 -3.49
CA GLY A 118 11.35 4.95 -4.03
C GLY A 118 12.70 5.66 -4.15
N ARG A 119 13.80 5.00 -3.77
CA ARG A 119 15.16 5.52 -3.95
C ARG A 119 15.79 5.15 -5.30
N THR A 120 15.10 4.42 -6.16
CA THR A 120 15.68 3.82 -7.37
C THR A 120 14.62 3.60 -8.44
N PHE A 121 15.05 3.62 -9.71
CA PHE A 121 14.30 3.10 -10.87
C PHE A 121 14.16 1.56 -10.73
N THR A 122 13.47 1.08 -9.70
CA THR A 122 13.23 -0.36 -9.55
C THR A 122 12.24 -0.81 -10.63
N GLU A 123 12.46 -2.00 -11.17
CA GLU A 123 11.51 -2.62 -12.12
C GLU A 123 10.19 -2.98 -11.43
N ARG A 124 10.21 -3.13 -10.09
CA ARG A 124 9.05 -3.55 -9.31
C ARG A 124 8.26 -2.35 -8.80
N LYS A 125 7.22 -2.00 -9.56
CA LYS A 125 6.26 -0.96 -9.23
C LYS A 125 4.97 -1.57 -8.70
N ILE A 126 4.42 -0.97 -7.64
CA ILE A 126 3.11 -1.33 -7.10
C ILE A 126 2.25 -0.07 -7.01
N SER A 127 0.95 -0.24 -7.20
CA SER A 127 0.01 0.87 -7.22
C SER A 127 -1.07 0.67 -6.17
N VAL A 128 -1.36 1.70 -5.39
CA VAL A 128 -2.45 1.69 -4.41
C VAL A 128 -3.41 2.84 -4.67
N LEU A 129 -4.68 2.64 -4.37
CA LEU A 129 -5.70 3.67 -4.47
C LEU A 129 -6.06 4.16 -3.08
N TYR A 130 -5.85 5.44 -2.82
CA TYR A 130 -6.35 6.14 -1.64
C TYR A 130 -7.67 6.83 -1.97
N SER A 131 -8.67 6.66 -1.13
CA SER A 131 -9.98 7.32 -1.28
C SER A 131 -10.40 8.00 0.03
N GLY A 132 -11.04 9.16 -0.06
CA GLY A 132 -11.45 9.95 1.11
C GLY A 132 -10.40 10.96 1.60
N LYS A 133 -10.59 11.45 2.84
CA LYS A 133 -9.72 12.48 3.45
C LYS A 133 -8.34 11.91 3.78
N ILE A 134 -7.27 12.68 3.59
CA ILE A 134 -5.85 12.26 3.76
C ILE A 134 -5.54 11.62 5.12
N ASP A 135 -6.27 11.98 6.18
CA ASP A 135 -6.03 11.46 7.54
C ASP A 135 -7.07 10.43 7.99
N ASN A 136 -8.03 10.07 7.12
CA ASN A 136 -9.16 9.17 7.43
C ASN A 136 -9.69 8.41 6.20
N GLY A 137 -8.83 8.19 5.22
CA GLY A 137 -9.18 7.56 3.95
C GLY A 137 -8.99 6.05 3.97
N HIS A 138 -9.35 5.44 2.86
CA HIS A 138 -9.27 4.03 2.63
C HIS A 138 -8.26 3.73 1.52
N CYS A 139 -7.43 2.72 1.74
CA CYS A 139 -6.42 2.27 0.80
C CYS A 139 -6.82 0.91 0.20
N ASP A 140 -6.89 0.83 -1.12
CA ASP A 140 -7.12 -0.40 -1.89
C ASP A 140 -5.91 -0.76 -2.75
N GLY A 141 -5.79 -2.03 -3.13
CA GLY A 141 -4.79 -2.45 -4.12
C GLY A 141 -5.25 -2.13 -5.56
N LEU A 142 -4.37 -1.54 -6.37
CA LEU A 142 -4.62 -1.25 -7.78
C LEU A 142 -3.74 -2.15 -8.69
N PHE A 143 -4.34 -3.11 -9.37
CA PHE A 143 -3.61 -4.13 -10.14
C PHE A 143 -3.88 -3.99 -11.63
N PRO A 144 -2.87 -4.01 -12.53
CA PRO A 144 -3.11 -4.02 -13.96
C PRO A 144 -4.00 -5.22 -14.37
N LEU A 145 -4.93 -5.03 -15.31
CA LEU A 145 -5.89 -6.05 -15.78
C LEU A 145 -5.20 -7.33 -16.26
N ASN A 146 -3.96 -7.22 -16.75
CA ASN A 146 -3.16 -8.35 -17.25
C ASN A 146 -2.02 -8.75 -16.29
N ASN A 147 -2.14 -8.44 -15.00
CA ASN A 147 -1.08 -8.78 -14.05
C ASN A 147 -1.07 -10.29 -13.72
N HIS A 148 -0.33 -11.06 -14.52
CA HIS A 148 -0.15 -12.50 -14.33
C HIS A 148 0.44 -12.88 -12.96
N GLU A 149 1.19 -11.99 -12.30
CA GLU A 149 1.70 -12.25 -10.94
C GLU A 149 0.58 -12.18 -9.90
N TYR A 150 -0.31 -11.18 -10.01
CA TYR A 150 -1.49 -11.09 -9.16
C TYR A 150 -2.45 -12.27 -9.37
N GLU A 151 -2.76 -12.63 -10.62
CA GLU A 151 -3.65 -13.78 -10.88
C GLU A 151 -3.07 -15.09 -10.33
N ARG A 152 -1.75 -15.29 -10.44
CA ARG A 152 -1.07 -16.45 -9.80
C ARG A 152 -1.20 -16.41 -8.28
N ASN A 153 -0.94 -15.27 -7.64
CA ASN A 153 -1.04 -15.13 -6.19
C ASN A 153 -2.48 -15.32 -5.68
N LYS A 154 -3.47 -14.83 -6.43
CA LYS A 154 -4.90 -14.99 -6.14
C LYS A 154 -5.33 -16.46 -6.21
N ILE A 155 -4.91 -17.19 -7.25
CA ILE A 155 -5.15 -18.63 -7.37
C ILE A 155 -4.53 -19.38 -6.19
N SER A 156 -3.29 -19.05 -5.81
CA SER A 156 -2.64 -19.67 -4.66
C SER A 156 -3.39 -19.41 -3.34
N GLN A 157 -3.95 -18.21 -3.14
CA GLN A 157 -4.75 -17.90 -1.95
C GLN A 157 -6.06 -18.69 -1.87
N VAL A 158 -6.76 -18.86 -3.01
CA VAL A 158 -8.00 -19.66 -3.06
C VAL A 158 -7.71 -21.13 -2.74
N SER A 159 -6.62 -21.67 -3.27
CA SER A 159 -6.19 -23.06 -3.01
C SER A 159 -5.84 -23.31 -1.55
N ILE A 160 -5.12 -22.39 -0.90
CA ILE A 160 -4.74 -22.50 0.53
C ILE A 160 -5.99 -22.40 1.44
N LYS A 161 -6.94 -21.51 1.10
CA LYS A 161 -8.21 -21.39 1.86
C LYS A 161 -9.06 -22.66 1.77
N ARG A 162 -9.12 -23.30 0.59
CA ARG A 162 -9.83 -24.57 0.42
C ARG A 162 -9.22 -25.69 1.28
N GLN A 163 -7.90 -25.86 1.23
CA GLN A 163 -7.21 -26.87 2.04
C GLN A 163 -7.38 -26.65 3.56
N LYS A 164 -7.38 -25.40 4.02
CA LYS A 164 -7.63 -25.11 5.45
C LYS A 164 -9.05 -25.44 5.88
N ASN A 165 -10.06 -25.16 5.03
CA ASN A 165 -11.46 -25.47 5.35
C ASN A 165 -11.75 -26.98 5.31
N GLU A 166 -11.08 -27.73 4.44
CA GLU A 166 -11.18 -29.20 4.39
C GLU A 166 -10.57 -29.85 5.64
N ASN A 167 -9.47 -29.29 6.16
CA ASN A 167 -8.79 -29.82 7.35
C ASN A 167 -9.42 -29.40 8.69
N SER A 168 -10.38 -28.47 8.71
CA SER A 168 -11.10 -28.05 9.92
C SER A 168 -12.50 -28.66 10.06
N ASN A 169 -12.88 -29.56 9.12
CA ASN A 169 -14.12 -30.34 9.16
C ASN A 169 -13.87 -31.84 9.48
N ILE A 170 -12.67 -32.16 9.98
CA ILE A 170 -12.27 -33.48 10.51
C ILE A 170 -11.93 -33.28 11.99
#